data_AF-A0A0Z8GXJ0-F1
#
_entry.id   AF-A0A0Z8GXJ0-F1
#
_cell.length_a   1.000
_cell.length_b   1.000
_cell.length_c   1.000
_cell.angle_alpha   90.00
_cell.angle_beta   90.00
_cell.angle_gamma   90.00
#
_symmetry.space_group_name_H-M   'P 1'
#
loop_
_entity.id
_entity.type
_entity.pdbx_description
1 polymer ?
#
loop_
_entity_poly.entity_id
_entity_poly.type
_entity_poly.pdbx_seq_one_letter_code
_entity_poly.pdbx_strand_id
1 'polypeptide(L)'
;MNRVRIQIMNQFDRTSQEYRALKRYWKLIQQDSRKLSDKRFYRPMFRMHLTNKEILEKLLSYSEELRQHYELYQFLLFHFQEKNSDHFFSLIEQEIATVNPIFQTVFKTFLKDKDKVLNAMELPYSNAKLEATNNLIKVIKRNAFGFRNFENFKKRILIALNVKKERTKFVLSRC
;
A
#
# COMPACT_ATOMS: atom_id res chain seq x y z
N MET A 1 2.76 -7.42 -3.88
CA MET A 1 3.97 -6.63 -4.24
C MET A 1 5.16 -6.73 -3.28
N ASN A 2 5.13 -6.20 -2.03
CA ASN A 2 6.40 -6.14 -1.24
C ASN A 2 7.00 -7.52 -0.95
N ARG A 3 6.16 -8.51 -0.61
CA ARG A 3 6.61 -9.87 -0.28
C ARG A 3 7.32 -10.54 -1.47
N VAL A 4 6.73 -10.45 -2.66
CA VAL A 4 7.30 -10.93 -3.92
C VAL A 4 8.64 -10.23 -4.20
N ARG A 5 8.68 -8.90 -4.12
CA ARG A 5 9.94 -8.14 -4.27
C ARG A 5 11.02 -8.62 -3.30
N ILE A 6 10.68 -8.90 -2.04
CA ILE A 6 11.64 -9.40 -1.04
C ILE A 6 12.14 -10.80 -1.42
N GLN A 7 11.26 -11.69 -1.86
CA GLN A 7 11.66 -13.03 -2.32
C GLN A 7 12.65 -12.94 -3.47
N ILE A 8 12.32 -12.18 -4.51
CA ILE A 8 13.18 -11.96 -5.68
C ILE A 8 14.48 -11.27 -5.29
N MET A 9 14.42 -10.21 -4.47
CA MET A 9 15.60 -9.50 -3.97
C MET A 9 16.57 -10.45 -3.25
N ASN A 10 16.07 -11.40 -2.46
CA ASN A 10 16.91 -12.32 -1.69
C ASN A 10 17.55 -13.43 -2.53
N GLN A 11 17.20 -13.57 -3.82
CA GLN A 11 17.88 -14.46 -4.76
C GLN A 11 19.22 -13.87 -5.24
N PHE A 12 19.37 -12.54 -5.17
CA PHE A 12 20.61 -11.86 -5.54
C PHE A 12 21.61 -11.82 -4.38
N ASP A 13 22.89 -11.77 -4.72
CA ASP A 13 23.95 -11.53 -3.73
C ASP A 13 23.77 -10.17 -3.04
N ARG A 14 24.05 -10.10 -1.73
CA ARG A 14 23.81 -8.89 -0.93
C ARG A 14 24.69 -7.70 -1.36
N THR A 15 25.83 -7.95 -2.00
CA THR A 15 26.74 -6.93 -2.51
C THR A 15 26.40 -6.48 -3.93
N SER A 16 25.53 -7.23 -4.62
CA SER A 16 25.14 -6.95 -6.01
C SER A 16 24.43 -5.59 -6.15
N GLN A 17 24.45 -5.04 -7.36
CA GLN A 17 23.75 -3.78 -7.64
C GLN A 17 22.22 -3.98 -7.60
N GLU A 18 21.74 -5.12 -8.09
CA GLU A 18 20.35 -5.57 -8.15
C GLU A 18 19.73 -5.64 -6.75
N TYR A 19 20.38 -6.34 -5.82
CA TYR A 19 19.93 -6.43 -4.42
C TYR A 19 19.76 -5.04 -3.81
N ARG A 20 20.80 -4.20 -3.95
CA ARG A 20 20.81 -2.84 -3.38
C ARG A 20 19.75 -1.95 -4.05
N ALA A 21 19.54 -2.09 -5.36
CA ALA A 21 18.53 -1.33 -6.10
C ALA A 21 17.11 -1.71 -5.72
N LEU A 22 16.79 -3.01 -5.70
CA LEU A 22 15.50 -3.52 -5.27
C LEU A 22 15.20 -3.15 -3.81
N LYS A 23 16.25 -3.09 -2.95
CA LYS A 23 16.12 -2.66 -1.56
C LYS A 23 15.92 -1.16 -1.42
N ARG A 24 16.66 -0.33 -2.16
CA ARG A 24 16.62 1.14 -2.03
C ARG A 24 15.36 1.74 -2.63
N TYR A 25 14.97 1.28 -3.81
CA TYR A 25 13.89 1.87 -4.61
C TYR A 25 12.57 1.10 -4.52
N TRP A 26 12.40 0.25 -3.50
CA TRP A 26 11.21 -0.58 -3.30
C TRP A 26 9.87 0.18 -3.37
N LYS A 27 9.86 1.46 -2.96
CA LYS A 27 8.66 2.30 -3.00
C LYS A 27 8.17 2.57 -4.42
N LEU A 28 9.08 2.65 -5.40
CA LEU A 28 8.70 2.89 -6.80
C LEU A 28 7.89 1.73 -7.38
N ILE A 29 8.19 0.49 -6.96
CA ILE A 29 7.48 -0.72 -7.41
C ILE A 29 6.02 -0.73 -6.90
N GLN A 30 5.71 0.00 -5.82
CA GLN A 30 4.37 0.08 -5.26
C GLN A 30 3.62 1.37 -5.62
N GLN A 31 4.34 2.35 -6.15
CA GLN A 31 3.74 3.61 -6.51
C GLN A 31 2.85 3.42 -7.74
N ASP A 32 1.74 4.13 -7.77
CA ASP A 32 0.90 4.25 -8.94
C ASP A 32 1.73 4.79 -10.11
N SER A 33 1.83 4.01 -11.18
CA SER A 33 2.65 4.31 -12.36
C SER A 33 2.31 5.67 -12.97
N ARG A 34 1.04 6.10 -12.88
CA ARG A 34 0.53 7.37 -13.41
C ARG A 34 1.00 8.58 -12.60
N LYS A 35 1.51 8.35 -11.39
CA LYS A 35 1.96 9.39 -10.45
C LYS A 35 3.49 9.42 -10.32
N LEU A 36 4.23 8.68 -11.15
CA LEU A 36 5.68 8.72 -11.14
C LEU A 36 6.16 10.08 -11.65
N SER A 37 7.14 10.66 -10.95
CA SER A 37 7.71 11.95 -11.35
C SER A 37 8.68 11.78 -12.53
N ASP A 38 8.51 12.65 -13.52
CA ASP A 38 9.42 12.78 -14.68
C ASP A 38 10.67 13.62 -14.38
N LYS A 39 10.81 14.14 -13.15
CA LYS A 39 11.99 14.91 -12.77
C LYS A 39 13.23 14.00 -12.75
N ARG A 40 14.25 14.40 -13.51
CA ARG A 40 15.56 13.74 -13.53
C ARG A 40 16.43 14.22 -12.37
N PHE A 41 16.99 13.27 -11.63
CA PHE A 41 17.94 13.54 -10.56
C PHE A 41 19.12 12.58 -10.63
N TYR A 42 20.30 13.03 -10.20
CA TYR A 42 21.46 12.17 -10.10
C TYR A 42 21.18 11.02 -9.12
N ARG A 43 21.41 9.78 -9.57
CA ARG A 43 21.23 8.57 -8.78
C ARG A 43 22.60 7.91 -8.56
N PRO A 44 23.22 8.07 -7.37
CA PRO A 44 24.54 7.50 -7.10
C PRO A 44 24.64 5.99 -7.35
N MET A 45 23.54 5.27 -7.15
CA MET A 45 23.47 3.83 -7.38
C MET A 45 23.67 3.44 -8.84
N PHE A 46 23.23 4.27 -9.77
CA PHE A 46 23.35 4.04 -11.22
C PHE A 46 24.41 4.94 -11.86
N ARG A 47 25.00 5.87 -11.10
CA ARG A 47 25.99 6.86 -11.54
C ARG A 47 25.53 7.73 -12.71
N MET A 48 24.23 8.01 -12.79
CA MET A 48 23.62 8.81 -13.87
C MET A 48 22.36 9.52 -13.40
N HIS A 49 21.91 10.52 -14.16
CA HIS A 49 20.63 11.20 -13.93
C HIS A 49 19.49 10.36 -14.50
N LEU A 50 18.53 9.98 -13.64
CA LEU A 50 17.39 9.14 -14.03
C LEU A 50 16.09 9.71 -13.46
N THR A 51 15.00 9.51 -14.20
CA THR A 51 13.62 9.67 -13.73
C THR A 51 13.23 8.47 -12.86
N ASN A 52 12.10 8.59 -12.15
CA ASN A 52 11.58 7.45 -11.40
C ASN A 52 11.09 6.32 -12.32
N LYS A 53 10.59 6.65 -13.52
CA LYS A 53 10.16 5.67 -14.52
C LYS A 53 11.34 4.86 -15.07
N GLU A 54 12.46 5.51 -15.38
CA GLU A 54 13.66 4.82 -15.85
C GLU A 54 14.28 3.91 -14.78
N ILE A 55 14.25 4.35 -13.52
CA ILE A 55 14.68 3.50 -12.40
C ILE A 55 13.75 2.29 -12.30
N LEU A 56 12.44 2.49 -12.34
CA LEU A 56 11.47 1.42 -12.27
C LEU A 56 11.71 0.38 -13.39
N GLU A 57 11.86 0.82 -14.64
CA GLU A 57 12.16 -0.11 -15.75
C GLU A 57 13.44 -0.92 -15.53
N LYS A 58 14.49 -0.30 -14.98
CA LYS A 58 15.70 -1.03 -14.58
C LYS A 58 15.41 -2.06 -13.50
N LEU A 59 14.59 -1.74 -12.50
CA LEU A 59 14.21 -2.71 -11.46
C LEU A 59 13.43 -3.89 -12.04
N LEU A 60 12.49 -3.62 -12.95
CA LEU A 60 11.67 -4.65 -13.60
C LEU A 60 12.49 -5.50 -14.57
N SER A 61 13.59 -4.98 -15.14
CA SER A 61 14.50 -5.76 -15.98
C SER A 61 15.30 -6.83 -15.24
N TYR A 62 15.37 -6.78 -13.90
CA TYR A 62 16.12 -7.76 -13.12
C TYR A 62 15.42 -9.11 -13.00
N SER A 63 14.10 -9.16 -13.19
CA SER A 63 13.32 -10.39 -13.05
C SER A 63 12.01 -10.28 -13.81
N GLU A 64 11.77 -11.25 -14.69
CA GLU A 64 10.51 -11.35 -15.44
C GLU A 64 9.33 -11.60 -14.50
N GLU A 65 9.52 -12.42 -13.46
CA GLU A 65 8.52 -12.64 -12.40
C GLU A 65 8.14 -11.31 -11.72
N LEU A 66 9.11 -10.44 -11.44
CA LEU A 66 8.84 -9.13 -10.84
C LEU A 66 8.02 -8.23 -11.79
N ARG A 67 8.34 -8.25 -13.09
CA ARG A 67 7.64 -7.48 -14.13
C ARG A 67 6.18 -7.89 -14.23
N GLN A 68 5.91 -9.19 -14.40
CA GLN A 68 4.55 -9.72 -14.50
C GLN A 68 3.72 -9.38 -13.26
N HIS A 69 4.28 -9.54 -12.07
CA HIS A 69 3.58 -9.17 -10.84
C HIS A 69 3.33 -7.67 -10.69
N TYR A 70 4.27 -6.85 -11.15
CA TYR A 70 4.10 -5.41 -11.16
C TYR A 70 2.97 -4.99 -12.10
N GLU A 71 2.94 -5.52 -13.32
CA GLU A 71 1.90 -5.21 -14.31
C GLU A 71 0.52 -5.61 -13.79
N LEU A 72 0.35 -6.84 -13.29
CA LEU A 72 -0.90 -7.28 -12.68
C LEU A 72 -1.34 -6.38 -11.53
N TYR A 73 -0.42 -6.00 -10.64
CA TYR A 73 -0.72 -5.08 -9.55
C TYR A 73 -1.16 -3.68 -10.05
N GLN A 74 -0.50 -3.14 -11.08
CA GLN A 74 -0.85 -1.84 -11.65
C GLN A 74 -2.20 -1.87 -12.37
N PHE A 75 -2.52 -2.94 -13.10
CA PHE A 75 -3.83 -3.10 -13.73
C PHE A 75 -4.94 -3.19 -12.68
N LEU A 76 -4.76 -3.98 -11.63
CA LEU A 76 -5.70 -4.04 -10.51
C LEU A 76 -5.87 -2.68 -9.83
N LEU A 77 -4.76 -1.97 -9.58
CA LEU A 77 -4.80 -0.63 -8.99
C LEU A 77 -5.55 0.36 -9.88
N PHE A 78 -5.33 0.29 -11.19
CA PHE A 78 -6.02 1.11 -12.18
C PHE A 78 -7.53 0.87 -12.13
N HIS A 79 -7.98 -0.38 -12.30
CA HIS A 79 -9.42 -0.68 -12.28
C HIS A 79 -10.08 -0.33 -10.93
N PHE A 80 -9.36 -0.50 -9.82
CA PHE A 80 -9.84 -0.09 -8.50
C PHE A 80 -10.03 1.43 -8.40
N GLN A 81 -9.07 2.21 -8.89
CA GLN A 81 -9.13 3.68 -8.83
C GLN A 81 -10.17 4.27 -9.80
N GLU A 82 -10.33 3.66 -10.98
CA GLU A 82 -11.36 4.04 -11.97
C GLU A 82 -12.75 3.47 -11.62
N LYS A 83 -12.90 2.76 -10.50
CA LYS A 83 -14.16 2.13 -10.05
C LYS A 83 -14.75 1.14 -11.07
N ASN A 84 -13.90 0.53 -11.89
CA ASN A 84 -14.28 -0.47 -12.87
C ASN A 84 -14.30 -1.86 -12.22
N SER A 85 -15.32 -2.13 -11.39
CA SER A 85 -15.44 -3.36 -10.61
C SER A 85 -15.46 -4.63 -11.48
N ASP A 86 -16.16 -4.59 -12.60
CA ASP A 86 -16.31 -5.77 -13.48
C ASP A 86 -14.96 -6.20 -14.03
N HIS A 87 -14.18 -5.26 -14.56
CA HIS A 87 -12.82 -5.52 -15.03
C HIS A 87 -11.87 -5.92 -13.89
N PHE A 88 -12.01 -5.31 -12.71
CA PHE A 88 -11.21 -5.68 -11.54
C PHE A 88 -11.40 -7.14 -11.14
N PHE A 89 -12.66 -7.60 -11.02
CA PHE A 89 -12.95 -8.97 -10.63
C PHE A 89 -12.71 -9.97 -11.77
N SER A 90 -13.01 -9.60 -13.02
CA SER A 90 -12.71 -10.43 -14.18
C SER A 90 -11.20 -10.75 -14.28
N LEU A 91 -10.35 -9.74 -14.07
CA LEU A 91 -8.89 -9.92 -14.04
C LEU A 91 -8.45 -10.85 -12.89
N ILE A 92 -9.06 -10.72 -11.71
CA ILE A 92 -8.77 -11.61 -10.58
C ILE A 92 -9.15 -13.05 -10.90
N GLU A 93 -10.33 -13.28 -11.47
CA GLU A 93 -10.84 -14.62 -11.79
C GLU A 93 -10.01 -15.30 -12.88
N GLN A 94 -9.51 -14.54 -13.86
CA GLN A 94 -8.61 -15.04 -14.91
C GLN A 94 -7.24 -15.46 -14.36
N GLU A 95 -6.66 -14.64 -13.48
CA GLU A 95 -5.27 -14.82 -13.03
C GLU A 95 -5.14 -15.70 -11.77
N ILE A 96 -6.23 -16.02 -11.06
CA ILE A 96 -6.15 -16.70 -9.76
C ILE A 96 -5.49 -18.09 -9.81
N ALA A 97 -5.58 -18.80 -10.93
CA ALA A 97 -5.02 -20.14 -11.09
C ALA A 97 -3.50 -20.13 -11.36
N THR A 98 -3.01 -19.09 -12.03
CA THR A 98 -1.62 -18.97 -12.53
C THR A 98 -0.77 -18.04 -11.68
N VAL A 99 -1.38 -17.12 -10.93
CA VAL A 99 -0.66 -16.13 -10.14
C VAL A 99 0.12 -16.78 -8.98
N ASN A 100 1.23 -16.14 -8.61
CA ASN A 100 2.06 -16.51 -7.46
C ASN A 100 1.20 -16.70 -6.18
N PRO A 101 1.46 -17.75 -5.37
CA PRO A 101 0.69 -18.07 -4.16
C PRO A 101 0.45 -16.90 -3.21
N ILE A 102 1.37 -15.94 -3.15
CA ILE A 102 1.21 -14.73 -2.32
C ILE A 102 -0.04 -13.93 -2.71
N PHE A 103 -0.34 -13.84 -4.00
CA PHE A 103 -1.52 -13.13 -4.49
C PHE A 103 -2.78 -13.98 -4.43
N GLN A 104 -2.67 -15.31 -4.57
CA GLN A 104 -3.83 -16.20 -4.50
C GLN A 104 -4.64 -16.02 -3.22
N THR A 105 -3.98 -15.88 -2.06
CA THR A 105 -4.69 -15.63 -0.78
C THR A 105 -5.43 -14.29 -0.80
N VAL A 106 -4.83 -13.25 -1.37
CA VAL A 106 -5.44 -11.92 -1.49
C VAL A 106 -6.64 -11.98 -2.43
N PHE A 107 -6.50 -12.63 -3.57
CA PHE A 107 -7.57 -12.79 -4.56
C PHE A 107 -8.74 -13.59 -4.01
N LYS A 108 -8.48 -14.72 -3.31
CA LYS A 108 -9.52 -15.47 -2.60
C LYS A 108 -10.26 -14.62 -1.58
N THR A 109 -9.55 -13.72 -0.89
CA THR A 109 -10.17 -12.80 0.06
C THR A 109 -11.05 -11.78 -0.65
N PHE A 110 -10.58 -11.18 -1.75
CA PHE A 110 -11.38 -10.25 -2.54
C PHE A 110 -12.64 -10.90 -3.13
N LEU A 111 -12.55 -12.13 -3.61
CA LEU A 111 -13.71 -12.87 -4.11
C LEU A 111 -14.68 -13.24 -2.98
N LYS A 112 -14.17 -13.67 -1.82
CA LYS A 112 -14.99 -13.98 -0.64
C LYS A 112 -15.75 -12.75 -0.12
N ASP A 113 -15.10 -11.59 -0.12
CA ASP A 113 -15.62 -10.32 0.41
C ASP A 113 -16.01 -9.36 -0.73
N LYS A 114 -16.49 -9.88 -1.87
CA LYS A 114 -16.77 -9.12 -3.10
C LYS A 114 -17.64 -7.89 -2.84
N ASP A 115 -18.75 -8.06 -2.11
CA ASP A 115 -19.67 -6.96 -1.78
C ASP A 115 -18.99 -5.83 -1.01
N LYS A 116 -18.04 -6.15 -0.11
CA LYS A 116 -17.32 -5.13 0.66
C LYS A 116 -16.35 -4.34 -0.22
N VAL A 117 -15.72 -5.02 -1.17
CA VAL A 117 -14.80 -4.39 -2.13
C VAL A 117 -15.58 -3.51 -3.12
N LEU A 118 -16.74 -3.97 -3.60
CA LEU A 118 -17.65 -3.17 -4.41
C LEU A 118 -18.07 -1.89 -3.69
N ASN A 119 -18.56 -2.03 -2.45
CA ASN A 119 -18.91 -0.89 -1.60
C ASN A 119 -17.73 0.08 -1.41
N ALA A 120 -16.50 -0.42 -1.29
CA ALA A 120 -15.32 0.41 -1.15
C ALA A 120 -14.95 1.19 -2.42
N MET A 121 -15.33 0.70 -3.62
CA MET A 121 -15.14 1.42 -4.88
C MET A 121 -16.25 2.46 -5.11
N GLU A 122 -17.49 2.11 -4.82
CA GLU A 122 -18.65 2.95 -5.10
C GLU A 122 -18.80 4.10 -4.10
N LEU A 123 -18.75 3.79 -2.80
CA LEU A 123 -19.07 4.74 -1.75
C LEU A 123 -17.97 5.81 -1.57
N PRO A 124 -18.33 7.06 -1.24
CA PRO A 124 -17.38 8.15 -1.04
C PRO A 124 -16.72 8.13 0.35
N TYR A 125 -16.90 7.06 1.14
CA TYR A 125 -16.44 7.03 2.52
C TYR A 125 -14.94 6.76 2.63
N SER A 126 -14.23 7.65 3.32
CA SER A 126 -12.81 7.47 3.62
C SER A 126 -12.61 6.85 5.00
N ASN A 127 -11.74 5.84 5.08
CA ASN A 127 -11.26 5.26 6.34
C ASN A 127 -10.33 6.20 7.13
N ALA A 128 -10.00 7.40 6.61
CA ALA A 128 -9.05 8.32 7.24
C ALA A 128 -9.42 8.67 8.70
N LYS A 129 -10.70 8.89 8.99
CA LYS A 129 -11.16 9.21 10.37
C LYS A 129 -10.99 8.01 11.32
N LEU A 130 -11.28 6.80 10.85
CA LEU A 130 -11.11 5.57 11.61
C LEU A 130 -9.62 5.29 11.86
N GLU A 131 -8.78 5.40 10.83
CA GLU A 131 -7.34 5.22 10.95
C GLU A 131 -6.68 6.25 11.88
N ALA A 132 -7.10 7.52 11.82
CA ALA A 132 -6.62 8.54 12.74
C ALA A 132 -6.97 8.21 14.20
N THR A 133 -8.15 7.65 14.43
CA THR A 133 -8.59 7.19 15.76
C THR A 133 -7.79 5.98 16.23
N ASN A 134 -7.62 4.97 15.36
CA ASN A 134 -6.84 3.78 15.66
C ASN A 134 -5.37 4.12 15.98
N ASN A 135 -4.77 5.04 15.24
CA ASN A 135 -3.41 5.51 15.50
C ASN A 135 -3.29 6.23 16.84
N LEU A 136 -4.26 7.09 17.19
CA LEU A 136 -4.30 7.72 18.52
C LEU A 136 -4.38 6.66 19.64
N ILE A 137 -5.26 5.68 19.51
CA ILE A 137 -5.40 4.59 20.48
C ILE A 137 -4.09 3.81 20.62
N LYS A 138 -3.43 3.49 19.50
CA LYS A 138 -2.11 2.83 19.49
C LYS A 138 -1.04 3.67 20.21
N VAL A 139 -1.03 4.99 20.01
CA VAL A 139 -0.12 5.91 20.70
C VAL A 139 -0.39 5.94 22.20
N ILE A 140 -1.66 6.03 22.62
CA ILE A 140 -2.04 5.99 24.04
C ILE A 140 -1.55 4.69 24.69
N LYS A 141 -1.80 3.55 24.04
CA LYS A 141 -1.35 2.24 24.53
C LYS A 141 0.17 2.17 24.65
N ARG A 142 0.90 2.67 23.64
CA ARG A 142 2.38 2.68 23.62
C ARG A 142 2.96 3.56 24.73
N ASN A 143 2.42 4.77 24.90
CA ASN A 143 2.92 5.74 25.89
C ASN A 143 2.67 5.29 27.34
N ALA A 144 1.60 4.52 27.57
CA ALA A 144 1.31 3.97 28.89
C ALA A 144 2.05 2.65 29.19
N PHE A 145 2.84 2.13 28.24
CA PHE A 145 3.44 0.79 28.32
C PHE A 145 2.40 -0.33 28.54
N GLY A 146 1.18 -0.14 28.02
CA GLY A 146 0.04 -1.03 28.23
C GLY A 146 -0.87 -0.59 29.37
N PHE A 147 -1.98 -1.30 29.53
CA PHE A 147 -2.96 -1.05 30.58
C PHE A 147 -3.33 -2.38 31.23
N ARG A 148 -3.28 -2.44 32.56
CA ARG A 148 -3.70 -3.63 33.32
C ARG A 148 -5.22 -3.78 33.39
N ASN A 149 -5.94 -2.66 33.37
CA ASN A 149 -7.40 -2.61 33.43
C ASN A 149 -7.97 -1.97 32.15
N PHE A 150 -8.87 -2.70 31.48
CA PHE A 150 -9.51 -2.25 30.24
C PHE A 150 -10.38 -1.01 30.43
N GLU A 151 -11.07 -0.87 31.55
CA GLU A 151 -11.90 0.31 31.84
C GLU A 151 -11.05 1.58 31.95
N ASN A 152 -9.86 1.47 32.54
CA ASN A 152 -8.93 2.60 32.60
C ASN A 152 -8.41 2.97 31.20
N PHE A 153 -8.18 1.97 30.34
CA PHE A 153 -7.80 2.20 28.95
C PHE A 153 -8.92 2.92 28.18
N LYS A 154 -10.16 2.43 28.29
CA LYS A 154 -11.35 3.02 27.67
C LYS A 154 -11.56 4.45 28.12
N LYS A 155 -11.50 4.72 29.43
CA LYS A 155 -11.58 6.08 30.00
C LYS A 155 -10.51 7.00 29.42
N ARG A 156 -9.25 6.54 29.33
CA ARG A 156 -8.15 7.33 28.76
C ARG A 156 -8.36 7.65 27.28
N ILE A 157 -8.87 6.71 26.49
CA ILE A 157 -9.21 6.93 25.08
C ILE A 157 -10.30 8.00 24.96
N LEU A 158 -11.38 7.88 25.73
CA LEU A 158 -12.49 8.84 25.70
C LEU A 158 -12.04 10.26 26.07
N ILE A 159 -11.23 10.40 27.13
CA ILE A 159 -10.65 11.69 27.52
C ILE A 159 -9.82 12.28 26.38
N ALA A 160 -8.93 11.49 25.77
CA ALA A 160 -8.07 11.97 24.68
C ALA A 160 -8.87 12.39 23.43
N LEU A 161 -9.93 11.66 23.09
CA LEU A 161 -10.82 12.02 21.98
C LEU A 161 -11.61 13.29 22.26
N ASN A 162 -12.12 13.47 23.48
CA ASN A 162 -12.84 14.68 23.88
C ASN A 162 -11.94 15.91 23.89
N VAL A 163 -10.72 15.81 24.45
CA VAL A 163 -9.73 16.91 24.43
C VAL A 163 -9.37 17.30 22.98
N LYS A 164 -9.24 16.32 22.08
CA LYS A 164 -8.99 16.60 20.67
C LYS A 164 -10.17 17.34 20.03
N LYS A 165 -11.41 16.90 20.31
CA LYS A 165 -12.64 17.54 19.83
C LYS A 165 -12.76 18.98 20.30
N GLU A 166 -12.46 19.27 21.57
CA GLU A 166 -12.47 20.64 22.13
C GLU A 166 -11.42 21.55 21.50
N ARG A 167 -10.23 21.02 21.19
CA ARG A 167 -9.14 21.78 20.54
C ARG A 167 -9.43 22.09 19.07
N THR A 168 -10.09 21.20 18.34
CA THR A 168 -10.60 21.48 17.00
C THR A 168 -11.92 22.25 17.12
N LYS A 169 -11.88 23.59 17.16
CA LYS A 169 -13.08 24.40 16.85
C LYS A 169 -13.71 23.84 15.57
N PHE A 170 -15.02 23.59 15.58
CA PHE A 170 -15.78 23.17 14.40
C PHE A 170 -15.64 24.23 13.30
N VAL A 171 -14.61 24.12 12.47
CA VAL A 171 -14.64 24.72 11.14
C VAL A 171 -15.50 23.75 10.34
N LEU A 172 -16.75 24.14 10.12
CA LEU A 172 -17.67 23.48 9.20
C LEU A 172 -16.93 23.32 7.86
N SER A 173 -16.43 22.12 7.56
CA SER A 173 -15.99 21.85 6.19
C SER A 173 -17.25 21.82 5.35
N ARG A 174 -17.39 22.81 4.45
CA ARG A 174 -18.37 22.75 3.37
C ARG A 174 -18.23 21.42 2.63
N CYS A 175 -19.40 20.90 2.26
CA CYS A 175 -19.69 19.62 1.61
C CYS A 175 -18.64 19.14 0.60
#